data_AF-A0A1M7CFJ1-F1
#
_entry.id   AF-A0A1M7CFJ1-F1
#
_cell.length_a   1.000
_cell.length_b   1.000
_cell.length_c   1.000
_cell.angle_alpha   90.00
_cell.angle_beta   90.00
_cell.angle_gamma   90.00
#
_symmetry.space_group_name_H-M   'P 1'
#
loop_
_entity.id
_entity.type
_entity.pdbx_description
1 polymer ?
#
loop_
_entity_poly.entity_id
_entity_poly.type
_entity_poly.pdbx_seq_one_letter_code
_entity_poly.pdbx_strand_id
1 'polypeptide(L)'
;MEASERTGKKFSTVYRGLDEKEVRDHLKRIQSEIEERDKRIDQLEGMLNEREENLSSFRSVETSINEAILTAQRAGDDMKEAARERANEIIAAAEAERGRIMDDAMDRARHIGSQTEDMKRQSKVFRARFKMLVQAQLDLLESDDWDYLLDYDLDNEDRARDIIDEHRNNEE
;
A
#
# COMPACT_ATOMS: atom_id res chain seq x y z
N MET A 1 -58.34 -27.16 -50.59
CA MET A 1 -58.50 -28.05 -51.75
C MET A 1 -57.12 -28.42 -52.28
N GLU A 2 -56.84 -29.69 -52.57
CA GLU A 2 -55.55 -30.05 -53.17
C GLU A 2 -55.41 -29.43 -54.57
N ALA A 3 -54.18 -29.13 -55.00
CA ALA A 3 -53.94 -28.51 -56.31
C ALA A 3 -54.54 -29.34 -57.46
N SER A 4 -54.54 -30.67 -57.32
CA SER A 4 -55.14 -31.63 -58.27
C SER A 4 -56.65 -31.46 -58.40
N GLU A 5 -57.33 -31.10 -57.32
CA GLU A 5 -58.78 -30.93 -57.23
C GLU A 5 -59.25 -29.57 -57.81
N ARG A 6 -58.36 -28.59 -57.96
CA ARG A 6 -58.64 -27.28 -58.59
C ARG A 6 -58.73 -27.37 -60.11
N THR A 7 -57.97 -28.29 -60.70
CA THR A 7 -57.88 -28.45 -62.17
C THR A 7 -58.65 -29.68 -62.66
N GLY A 8 -58.85 -30.69 -61.81
CA GLY A 8 -59.49 -31.96 -62.17
C GLY A 8 -61.00 -32.03 -61.98
N LYS A 9 -61.67 -30.96 -61.54
CA LYS A 9 -63.12 -31.00 -61.26
C LYS A 9 -63.92 -31.08 -62.56
N LYS A 10 -64.77 -32.12 -62.69
CA LYS A 10 -65.69 -32.30 -63.82
C LYS A 10 -67.04 -31.66 -63.50
N PHE A 11 -67.54 -30.79 -64.38
CA PHE A 11 -68.82 -30.10 -64.21
C PHE A 11 -69.93 -30.80 -65.01
N SER A 12 -71.17 -30.67 -64.55
CA SER A 12 -72.34 -31.16 -65.28
C SER A 12 -72.54 -30.41 -66.60
N THR A 13 -73.13 -31.09 -67.61
CA THR A 13 -73.28 -30.56 -68.98
C THR A 13 -74.76 -30.27 -69.26
N VAL A 14 -75.07 -29.08 -69.77
CA VAL A 14 -76.41 -28.62 -70.20
C VAL A 14 -76.44 -28.51 -71.73
N TYR A 15 -77.62 -28.30 -72.36
CA TYR A 15 -77.70 -28.21 -73.84
C TYR A 15 -76.73 -27.14 -74.37
N ARG A 16 -75.73 -27.60 -75.14
CA ARG A 16 -74.59 -26.82 -75.68
C ARG A 16 -73.59 -26.23 -74.67
N GLY A 17 -73.34 -26.82 -73.50
CA GLY A 17 -72.23 -26.36 -72.65
C GLY A 17 -72.13 -26.96 -71.25
N LEU A 18 -71.19 -26.46 -70.45
CA LEU A 18 -71.08 -26.78 -69.02
C LEU A 18 -72.08 -25.95 -68.21
N ASP A 19 -72.50 -26.44 -67.04
CA ASP A 19 -73.34 -25.68 -66.12
C ASP A 19 -72.59 -24.46 -65.59
N GLU A 20 -72.99 -23.30 -66.08
CA GLU A 20 -72.41 -22.00 -65.74
C GLU A 20 -72.48 -21.71 -64.24
N LYS A 21 -73.51 -22.21 -63.53
CA LYS A 21 -73.70 -21.97 -62.10
C LYS A 21 -72.70 -22.78 -61.27
N GLU A 22 -72.53 -24.06 -61.61
CA GLU A 22 -71.59 -24.97 -60.94
C GLU A 22 -70.12 -24.50 -61.12
N VAL A 23 -69.79 -24.03 -62.33
CA VAL A 23 -68.48 -23.45 -62.64
C VAL A 23 -68.26 -22.15 -61.84
N ARG A 24 -69.24 -21.25 -61.79
CA ARG A 24 -69.14 -19.99 -61.03
C ARG A 24 -68.94 -20.24 -59.53
N ASP A 25 -69.66 -21.20 -58.96
CA ASP A 25 -69.54 -21.52 -57.54
C ASP A 25 -68.19 -22.17 -57.22
N HIS A 26 -67.65 -23.00 -58.12
CA HIS A 26 -66.30 -23.54 -57.96
C HIS A 26 -65.21 -22.46 -58.07
N LEU A 27 -65.32 -21.55 -59.04
CA LEU A 27 -64.41 -20.41 -59.19
C LEU A 27 -64.44 -19.50 -57.96
N LYS A 28 -65.63 -19.21 -57.40
CA LYS A 28 -65.77 -18.45 -56.14
C LYS A 28 -65.08 -19.14 -54.97
N ARG A 29 -65.19 -20.48 -54.87
CA ARG A 29 -64.52 -21.22 -53.81
C ARG A 29 -62.99 -21.23 -53.97
N ILE A 30 -62.49 -21.34 -55.20
CA ILE A 30 -61.06 -21.22 -55.49
C ILE A 30 -60.57 -19.81 -55.14
N GLN A 31 -61.31 -18.77 -55.53
CA GLN A 31 -60.98 -17.38 -55.20
C GLN A 31 -60.89 -17.18 -53.68
N SER A 32 -61.89 -17.65 -52.92
CA SER A 32 -61.88 -17.56 -51.46
C SER A 32 -60.68 -18.28 -50.82
N GLU A 33 -60.30 -19.46 -51.32
CA GLU A 33 -59.11 -20.18 -50.82
C GLU A 33 -57.79 -19.48 -51.16
N ILE A 34 -57.71 -18.81 -52.32
CA ILE A 34 -56.54 -18.03 -52.70
C ILE A 34 -56.43 -16.81 -51.80
N GLU A 35 -57.51 -16.05 -51.61
CA GLU A 35 -57.54 -14.88 -50.73
C GLU A 35 -57.18 -15.25 -49.27
N GLU A 36 -57.61 -16.41 -48.78
CA GLU A 36 -57.24 -16.89 -47.44
C GLU A 36 -55.76 -17.28 -47.36
N ARG A 37 -55.20 -17.87 -48.41
CA ARG A 37 -53.76 -18.20 -48.48
C ARG A 37 -52.92 -16.93 -48.58
N ASP A 38 -53.33 -15.94 -49.37
CA ASP A 38 -52.62 -14.68 -49.52
C ASP A 38 -52.58 -13.94 -48.17
N LYS A 39 -53.71 -13.87 -47.46
CA LYS A 39 -53.72 -13.33 -46.07
C LYS A 39 -52.79 -14.08 -45.12
N ARG A 40 -52.69 -15.41 -45.26
CA ARG A 40 -51.79 -16.23 -44.44
C ARG A 40 -50.33 -15.94 -44.77
N ILE A 41 -50.01 -15.76 -46.05
CA ILE A 41 -48.68 -15.38 -46.52
C ILE A 41 -48.32 -14.01 -45.95
N ASP A 42 -49.19 -13.01 -46.09
CA ASP A 42 -48.96 -11.67 -45.53
C ASP A 42 -48.70 -11.70 -44.01
N GLN A 43 -49.47 -12.51 -43.26
CA GLN A 43 -49.23 -12.71 -41.82
C GLN A 43 -47.87 -13.36 -41.54
N LEU A 44 -47.50 -14.40 -42.28
CA LEU A 44 -46.24 -15.10 -42.08
C LEU A 44 -45.04 -14.22 -42.45
N GLU A 45 -45.15 -13.43 -43.51
CA GLU A 45 -44.13 -12.45 -43.91
C GLU A 45 -43.97 -11.36 -42.84
N GLY A 46 -45.09 -10.87 -42.28
CA GLY A 46 -45.05 -9.94 -41.16
C GLY A 46 -44.34 -10.51 -39.93
N MET A 47 -44.66 -11.75 -39.56
CA MET A 47 -44.00 -12.45 -38.46
C MET A 47 -42.51 -12.70 -38.76
N LEU A 48 -42.16 -13.01 -40.00
CA LEU A 48 -40.77 -13.25 -40.40
C LEU A 48 -39.94 -11.97 -40.25
N ASN A 49 -40.46 -10.84 -40.75
CA ASN A 49 -39.80 -9.54 -40.64
C ASN A 49 -39.59 -9.14 -39.17
N GLU A 50 -40.61 -9.29 -38.32
CA GLU A 50 -40.50 -9.01 -36.89
C GLU A 50 -39.43 -9.89 -36.22
N ARG A 51 -39.35 -11.17 -36.60
CA ARG A 51 -38.36 -12.10 -36.04
C ARG A 51 -36.95 -11.79 -36.53
N GLU A 52 -36.78 -11.40 -37.79
CA GLU A 52 -35.50 -10.97 -38.35
C GLU A 52 -34.99 -9.69 -37.68
N GLU A 53 -35.87 -8.71 -37.43
CA GLU A 53 -35.53 -7.48 -36.72
C GLU A 53 -35.08 -7.77 -35.28
N ASN A 54 -35.81 -8.64 -34.57
CA ASN A 54 -35.42 -9.08 -33.22
C ASN A 54 -34.07 -9.81 -33.23
N LEU A 55 -33.82 -10.70 -34.20
CA LEU A 55 -32.55 -11.40 -34.37
C LEU A 55 -31.39 -10.43 -34.62
N SER A 56 -31.62 -9.40 -35.45
CA SER A 56 -30.65 -8.35 -35.71
C SER A 56 -30.31 -7.57 -34.44
N SER A 57 -31.34 -7.18 -33.67
CA SER A 57 -31.18 -6.52 -32.37
C SER A 57 -30.36 -7.38 -31.39
N PHE A 58 -30.68 -8.68 -31.26
CA PHE A 58 -29.92 -9.58 -30.39
C PHE A 58 -28.46 -9.72 -30.80
N ARG A 59 -28.16 -9.82 -32.10
CA ARG A 59 -26.79 -9.86 -32.61
C ARG A 59 -26.03 -8.57 -32.30
N SER A 60 -26.69 -7.41 -32.41
CA SER A 60 -26.09 -6.14 -32.04
C SER A 60 -25.77 -6.08 -30.55
N VAL A 61 -26.70 -6.53 -29.69
CA VAL A 61 -26.49 -6.57 -28.24
C VAL A 61 -25.36 -7.55 -27.87
N GLU A 62 -25.33 -8.73 -28.49
CA GLU A 62 -24.26 -9.72 -28.30
C GLU A 62 -22.89 -9.12 -28.66
N THR A 63 -22.80 -8.41 -29.77
CA THR A 63 -21.56 -7.73 -30.20
C THR A 63 -21.12 -6.69 -29.16
N SER A 64 -22.03 -5.83 -28.72
CA SER A 64 -21.73 -4.81 -27.70
C SER A 64 -21.31 -5.43 -26.37
N ILE A 65 -21.93 -6.55 -25.96
CA ILE A 65 -21.55 -7.27 -24.74
C ILE A 65 -20.13 -7.84 -24.88
N ASN A 66 -19.81 -8.45 -26.03
CA ASN A 66 -18.47 -8.98 -26.29
C ASN A 66 -17.41 -7.87 -26.24
N GLU A 67 -17.67 -6.71 -26.84
CA GLU A 67 -16.79 -5.54 -26.77
C GLU A 67 -16.64 -5.03 -25.33
N ALA A 68 -17.73 -4.96 -24.57
CA ALA A 68 -17.70 -4.55 -23.17
C ALA A 68 -16.88 -5.51 -22.30
N ILE A 69 -17.02 -6.82 -22.49
CA ILE A 69 -16.23 -7.85 -21.78
C ILE A 69 -14.75 -7.69 -22.12
N LEU A 70 -14.42 -7.52 -23.39
CA LEU A 70 -13.04 -7.41 -23.84
C LEU A 70 -12.38 -6.12 -23.33
N THR A 71 -13.15 -5.03 -23.27
CA THR A 71 -12.71 -3.77 -22.66
C THR A 71 -12.52 -3.92 -21.15
N ALA A 72 -13.44 -4.58 -20.46
CA ALA A 72 -13.33 -4.84 -19.02
C ALA A 72 -12.12 -5.71 -18.68
N GLN A 73 -11.82 -6.72 -19.51
CA GLN A 73 -10.63 -7.56 -19.37
C GLN A 73 -9.35 -6.73 -19.52
N ARG A 74 -9.24 -5.91 -20.58
CA ARG A 74 -8.09 -5.01 -20.77
C ARG A 74 -7.91 -4.05 -19.59
N ALA A 75 -8.99 -3.41 -19.15
CA ALA A 75 -8.95 -2.51 -18.01
C ALA A 75 -8.52 -3.23 -16.72
N GLY A 76 -8.93 -4.50 -16.54
CA GLY A 76 -8.51 -5.34 -15.42
C GLY A 76 -7.02 -5.68 -15.46
N ASP A 77 -6.51 -6.04 -16.63
CA ASP A 77 -5.09 -6.34 -16.84
C ASP A 77 -4.22 -5.09 -16.65
N ASP A 78 -4.60 -3.96 -17.25
CA ASP A 78 -3.91 -2.66 -17.08
C ASP A 78 -3.89 -2.24 -15.61
N MET A 79 -5.01 -2.41 -14.89
CA MET A 79 -5.10 -2.11 -13.46
C MET A 79 -4.16 -3.00 -12.64
N LYS A 80 -4.05 -4.28 -12.99
CA LYS A 80 -3.18 -5.23 -12.32
C LYS A 80 -1.71 -4.92 -12.56
N GLU A 81 -1.34 -4.52 -13.77
CA GLU A 81 0.01 -4.08 -14.11
C GLU A 81 0.38 -2.80 -13.36
N ALA A 82 -0.46 -1.78 -13.42
CA ALA A 82 -0.24 -0.52 -12.68
C ALA A 82 -0.17 -0.74 -11.15
N ALA A 83 -0.95 -1.66 -10.59
CA ALA A 83 -0.87 -2.00 -9.18
C ALA A 83 0.47 -2.67 -8.81
N ARG A 84 1.01 -3.53 -9.69
CA ARG A 84 2.31 -4.17 -9.50
C ARG A 84 3.46 -3.16 -9.59
N GLU A 85 3.42 -2.26 -10.56
CA GLU A 85 4.42 -1.19 -10.67
C GLU A 85 4.44 -0.31 -9.42
N ARG A 86 3.28 0.18 -8.99
CA ARG A 86 3.18 0.97 -7.75
C ARG A 86 3.66 0.21 -6.52
N ALA A 87 3.37 -1.09 -6.42
CA ALA A 87 3.87 -1.91 -5.32
C ALA A 87 5.40 -1.97 -5.32
N ASN A 88 6.03 -2.14 -6.49
CA ASN A 88 7.48 -2.14 -6.62
C ASN A 88 8.09 -0.78 -6.27
N GLU A 89 7.47 0.33 -6.71
CA GLU A 89 7.91 1.68 -6.35
C GLU A 89 7.85 1.92 -4.82
N ILE A 90 6.77 1.49 -4.16
CA ILE A 90 6.63 1.59 -2.71
C ILE A 90 7.72 0.79 -2.00
N ILE A 91 7.98 -0.44 -2.45
CA ILE A 91 9.03 -1.28 -1.87
C ILE A 91 10.39 -0.60 -2.06
N ALA A 92 10.72 -0.14 -3.26
CA ALA A 92 11.98 0.54 -3.55
C ALA A 92 12.17 1.80 -2.69
N ALA A 93 11.12 2.61 -2.54
CA ALA A 93 11.14 3.80 -1.69
C ALA A 93 11.35 3.45 -0.21
N ALA A 94 10.67 2.41 0.30
CA ALA A 94 10.83 1.93 1.66
C ALA A 94 12.25 1.39 1.92
N GLU A 95 12.85 0.69 0.96
CA GLU A 95 14.21 0.19 1.05
C GLU A 95 15.26 1.31 1.06
N ALA A 96 15.07 2.33 0.23
CA ALA A 96 15.92 3.51 0.21
C ALA A 96 15.87 4.28 1.54
N GLU A 97 14.67 4.52 2.07
CA GLU A 97 14.50 5.22 3.34
C GLU A 97 15.04 4.38 4.51
N ARG A 98 14.84 3.06 4.50
CA ARG A 98 15.47 2.15 5.47
C ARG A 98 16.99 2.28 5.44
N GLY A 99 17.60 2.32 4.27
CA GLY A 99 19.04 2.50 4.11
C GLY A 99 19.49 3.81 4.76
N ARG A 100 18.82 4.92 4.45
CA ARG A 100 19.11 6.24 5.01
C ARG A 100 19.00 6.28 6.54
N ILE A 101 17.96 5.67 7.11
CA ILE A 101 17.77 5.58 8.56
C ILE A 101 18.89 4.75 9.20
N MET A 102 19.27 3.64 8.57
CA MET A 102 20.33 2.78 9.08
C MET A 102 21.69 3.50 9.09
N ASP A 103 22.01 4.23 8.01
CA ASP A 103 23.25 4.99 7.90
C ASP A 103 23.33 6.09 8.98
N ASP A 104 22.26 6.88 9.15
CA ASP A 104 22.18 7.89 10.22
C ASP A 104 22.32 7.27 11.62
N ALA A 105 21.65 6.12 11.85
CA ALA A 105 21.79 5.40 13.12
C ALA A 105 23.22 4.90 13.36
N MET A 106 23.89 4.38 12.33
CA MET A 106 25.28 3.92 12.43
C MET A 106 26.24 5.09 12.71
N ASP A 107 26.04 6.23 12.06
CA ASP A 107 26.89 7.41 12.26
C ASP A 107 26.71 8.00 13.66
N ARG A 108 25.46 8.07 14.16
CA ARG A 108 25.19 8.43 15.56
C ARG A 108 25.84 7.46 16.54
N ALA A 109 25.75 6.15 16.28
CA ALA A 109 26.37 5.15 17.14
C ALA A 109 27.90 5.29 17.18
N ARG A 110 28.54 5.54 16.04
CA ARG A 110 29.99 5.83 15.95
C ARG A 110 30.34 7.10 16.72
N HIS A 111 29.54 8.15 16.57
CA HIS A 111 29.77 9.42 17.26
C HIS A 111 29.71 9.25 18.79
N ILE A 112 28.66 8.59 19.29
CA ILE A 112 28.51 8.27 20.72
C ILE A 112 29.68 7.40 21.21
N GLY A 113 30.10 6.41 20.42
CA GLY A 113 31.26 5.57 20.72
C GLY A 113 32.55 6.38 20.90
N SER A 114 32.81 7.31 19.97
CA SER A 114 33.97 8.21 20.05
C SER A 114 33.90 9.11 21.29
N GLN A 115 32.75 9.76 21.53
CA GLN A 115 32.54 10.62 22.70
C GLN A 115 32.74 9.85 24.01
N THR A 116 32.28 8.60 24.07
CA THR A 116 32.46 7.73 25.24
C THR A 116 33.92 7.45 25.51
N GLU A 117 34.71 7.19 24.47
CA GLU A 117 36.15 6.92 24.62
C GLU A 117 36.93 8.18 25.04
N ASP A 118 36.60 9.33 24.46
CA ASP A 118 37.17 10.61 24.86
C ASP A 118 36.84 10.94 26.33
N MET A 119 35.61 10.70 26.77
CA MET A 119 35.19 10.91 28.15
C MET A 119 35.95 10.00 29.13
N LYS A 120 36.19 8.73 28.75
CA LYS A 120 37.01 7.81 29.54
C LYS A 120 38.45 8.29 29.64
N ARG A 121 39.02 8.79 28.54
CA ARG A 121 40.38 9.36 28.53
C ARG A 121 40.46 10.59 29.44
N GLN A 122 39.51 11.50 29.35
CA GLN A 122 39.41 12.68 30.22
C GLN A 122 39.29 12.27 31.70
N SER A 123 38.44 11.29 32.01
CA SER A 123 38.29 10.75 33.36
C SER A 123 39.61 10.17 33.92
N LYS A 124 40.38 9.46 33.10
CA LYS A 124 41.71 8.95 33.50
C LYS A 124 42.69 10.08 33.80
N VAL A 125 42.74 11.09 32.95
CA VAL A 125 43.62 12.27 33.14
C VAL A 125 43.20 13.05 34.39
N PHE A 126 41.91 13.28 34.57
CA PHE A 126 41.37 13.93 35.76
C PHE A 126 41.74 13.17 37.03
N ARG A 127 41.53 11.85 37.06
CA ARG A 127 41.91 11.00 38.20
C ARG A 127 43.40 11.10 38.53
N ALA A 128 44.27 11.06 37.52
CA ALA A 128 45.71 11.19 37.72
C ALA A 128 46.10 12.56 38.30
N ARG A 129 45.54 13.64 37.75
CA ARG A 129 45.74 15.02 38.25
C ARG A 129 45.23 15.19 39.67
N PHE A 130 44.04 14.66 39.96
CA PHE A 130 43.45 14.71 41.28
C PHE A 130 44.29 13.96 42.30
N LYS A 131 44.80 12.76 41.96
CA LYS A 131 45.71 12.01 42.83
C LYS A 131 46.98 12.79 43.13
N MET A 132 47.61 13.41 42.13
CA MET A 132 48.80 14.24 42.35
C MET A 132 48.50 15.46 43.23
N LEU A 133 47.35 16.10 43.04
CA LEU A 133 46.94 17.22 43.89
C LEU A 133 46.78 16.78 45.35
N VAL A 134 46.07 15.68 45.61
CA VAL A 134 45.90 15.17 46.97
C VAL A 134 47.23 14.74 47.58
N GLN A 135 48.09 14.08 46.81
CA GLN A 135 49.44 13.71 47.27
C GLN A 135 50.24 14.94 47.69
N ALA A 136 50.28 15.99 46.86
CA ALA A 136 50.99 17.23 47.21
C ALA A 136 50.42 17.93 48.45
N GLN A 137 49.11 17.84 48.69
CA GLN A 137 48.49 18.35 49.92
C GLN A 137 48.81 17.49 51.15
N LEU A 138 48.92 16.16 50.98
CA LEU A 138 49.37 15.26 52.04
C LEU A 138 50.85 15.50 52.37
N ASP A 139 51.72 15.58 51.35
CA ASP A 139 53.15 15.83 51.52
C ASP A 139 53.39 17.18 52.24
N LEU A 140 52.55 18.19 52.02
CA LEU A 140 52.60 19.46 52.75
C LEU A 140 52.23 19.29 54.24
N LEU A 141 51.26 18.44 54.57
CA LEU A 141 50.87 18.14 55.95
C LEU A 141 51.88 17.25 56.66
N GLU A 142 52.52 16.34 55.94
CA GLU A 142 53.57 15.45 56.44
C GLU A 142 54.94 16.14 56.52
N SER A 143 55.05 17.40 56.08
CA SER A 143 56.31 18.14 56.20
C SER A 143 56.60 18.48 57.66
N ASP A 144 57.85 18.25 58.07
CA ASP A 144 58.39 18.56 59.41
C ASP A 144 58.26 20.05 59.77
N ASP A 145 57.89 20.91 58.81
CA ASP A 145 57.54 22.32 59.04
C ASP A 145 56.39 22.45 60.05
N TRP A 146 55.44 21.51 60.06
CA TRP A 146 54.38 21.48 61.06
C TRP A 146 54.87 21.00 62.41
N ASP A 147 55.74 20.00 62.45
CA ASP A 147 56.35 19.54 63.70
C ASP A 147 57.18 20.67 64.34
N TYR A 148 57.91 21.45 63.54
CA TYR A 148 58.68 22.61 63.99
C TYR A 148 57.78 23.80 64.43
N LEU A 149 56.63 24.01 63.77
CA LEU A 149 55.65 25.04 64.15
C LEU A 149 54.85 24.66 65.40
N LEU A 150 54.66 23.36 65.65
CA LEU A 150 53.90 22.83 66.77
C LEU A 150 54.78 22.52 68.00
N ASP A 151 56.11 22.53 67.88
CA ASP A 151 57.07 22.37 69.00
C ASP A 151 57.13 23.59 69.95
N TYR A 152 56.07 24.40 69.97
CA TYR A 152 55.92 25.63 70.76
C TYR A 152 55.92 25.41 72.29
N ASP A 153 55.88 24.14 72.73
CA ASP A 153 55.82 23.77 74.14
C ASP A 153 57.22 23.58 74.77
N LEU A 154 58.27 23.23 74.01
CA LEU A 154 59.62 23.05 74.57
C LEU A 154 60.34 24.37 74.84
N ASP A 155 60.24 25.35 73.92
CA ASP A 155 60.89 26.66 74.07
C ASP A 155 60.30 27.53 75.21
N ASN A 156 59.03 27.32 75.57
CA ASN A 156 58.39 28.05 76.66
C ASN A 156 58.69 27.44 78.03
N GLU A 157 58.85 26.11 78.14
CA GLU A 157 59.26 25.48 79.39
C GLU A 157 60.72 25.81 79.75
N ASP A 158 61.61 25.86 78.76
CA ASP A 158 63.02 26.22 78.99
C ASP A 158 63.18 27.70 79.34
N ARG A 159 62.41 28.59 78.68
CA ARG A 159 62.35 30.01 79.09
C ARG A 159 61.73 30.21 80.47
N ALA A 160 60.71 29.43 80.83
CA ALA A 160 60.12 29.49 82.16
C ALA A 160 61.09 28.98 83.23
N ARG A 161 61.86 27.93 82.95
CA ARG A 161 62.93 27.44 83.84
C ARG A 161 64.05 28.46 84.01
N ASP A 162 64.53 29.07 82.94
CA ASP A 162 65.58 30.10 83.00
C ASP A 162 65.14 31.31 83.84
N ILE A 163 63.89 31.75 83.70
CA ILE A 163 63.32 32.84 84.51
C ILE A 163 63.19 32.45 86.00
N ILE A 164 62.80 31.19 86.28
CA ILE A 164 62.67 30.69 87.65
C ILE A 164 64.05 30.54 88.31
N ASP A 165 65.06 30.06 87.58
CA ASP A 165 66.42 29.90 88.08
C ASP A 165 67.14 31.25 88.25
N GLU A 166 66.89 32.25 87.39
CA GLU A 166 67.35 33.63 87.59
C GLU A 166 66.70 34.28 88.83
N HIS A 167 65.42 34.00 89.10
CA HIS A 167 64.77 34.48 90.32
C HIS A 167 65.30 33.78 91.58
N ARG A 168 65.60 32.47 91.52
CA ARG A 168 66.13 31.72 92.66
C ARG A 168 67.56 32.12 93.04
N ASN A 169 68.41 32.45 92.06
CA ASN A 169 69.78 32.90 92.30
C ASN A 169 69.89 34.35 92.80
N ASN A 170 68.81 35.13 92.76
CA ASN A 170 68.77 36.52 93.25
C ASN A 170 68.19 36.64 94.67
N GLU A 171 67.71 35.54 95.27
CA GLU A 171 67.15 35.50 96.64
C GLU A 171 68.05 34.82 97.70
N GLU A 172 69.27 34.37 97.35
CA GLU A 172 70.34 33.96 98.28
C GLU A 172 71.46 35.01 98.38
#